data_AF-A0A4S3B3W7-F1
#
_entry.id   AF-A0A4S3B3W7-F1
#
_cell.length_a   1.000
_cell.length_b   1.000
_cell.length_c   1.000
_cell.angle_alpha   90.00
_cell.angle_beta   90.00
_cell.angle_gamma   90.00
#
_symmetry.space_group_name_H-M   'P 1'
#
loop_
_entity.id
_entity.type
_entity.pdbx_description
1 polymer ?
#
loop_
_entity_poly.entity_id
_entity_poly.type
_entity_poly.pdbx_seq_one_letter_code
_entity_poly.pdbx_strand_id
1 'polypeptide(L)'
;MTVEIQYSYQVIQNNQSDEVQVISSTEHDAKLLMNKIKNCLTHSPTLYLTHKNQQLIIEQAQIYFAEVFQNNLVIHTKEDNYEITKTLKSFHKMLSPQNFVQISKSTIINLNYLTRLEVAFSGNYYAYLKGQHQVTVSRRFVTLLKSAIERKVD
;
A
#
# COMPACT_ATOMS: atom_id res chain seq x y z
N MET A 1 -30.48 7.05 -3.48
CA MET A 1 -30.69 6.45 -2.15
C MET A 1 -29.31 6.21 -1.57
N THR A 2 -28.88 7.05 -0.63
CA THR A 2 -27.57 6.92 0.03
C THR A 2 -27.77 6.02 1.24
N VAL A 3 -27.06 4.89 1.30
CA VAL A 3 -27.08 4.02 2.48
C VAL A 3 -26.07 4.60 3.47
N GLU A 4 -26.55 5.18 4.57
CA GLU A 4 -25.68 5.56 5.68
C GLU A 4 -25.33 4.31 6.48
N ILE A 5 -24.03 3.99 6.54
CA ILE A 5 -23.53 2.91 7.39
C ILE A 5 -23.27 3.51 8.77
N GLN A 6 -24.09 3.16 9.75
CA GLN A 6 -23.80 3.43 11.16
C GLN A 6 -22.83 2.36 11.69
N TYR A 7 -21.77 2.78 12.38
CA TYR A 7 -20.78 1.89 12.98
C TYR A 7 -20.52 2.27 14.44
N SER A 8 -20.27 1.28 15.28
CA SER A 8 -19.85 1.42 16.68
C SER A 8 -18.69 0.46 16.95
N TYR A 9 -17.80 0.81 17.88
CA TYR A 9 -16.70 -0.05 18.31
C TYR A 9 -16.47 0.08 19.83
N GLN A 10 -15.85 -0.94 20.42
CA GLN A 10 -15.41 -0.96 21.81
C GLN A 10 -13.94 -1.37 21.84
N VAL A 11 -13.10 -0.63 22.57
CA VAL A 11 -11.71 -1.01 22.81
C VAL A 11 -11.66 -1.74 24.15
N ILE A 12 -11.38 -3.04 24.11
CA ILE A 12 -11.25 -3.87 25.32
C ILE A 12 -9.76 -3.97 25.63
N GLN A 13 -9.33 -3.50 26.80
CA GLN A 13 -7.95 -3.72 27.26
C GLN A 13 -7.81 -5.14 27.82
N ASN A 14 -7.73 -6.13 26.93
CA ASN A 14 -7.36 -7.49 27.29
C ASN A 14 -5.98 -7.82 26.72
N ASN A 15 -5.08 -8.27 27.59
CA ASN A 15 -3.70 -8.64 27.26
C ASN A 15 -3.60 -10.00 26.52
N GLN A 16 -4.65 -10.38 25.78
CA GLN A 16 -4.74 -11.61 25.02
C GLN A 16 -5.45 -11.32 23.70
N SER A 17 -4.70 -11.50 22.59
CA SER A 17 -5.09 -11.60 21.17
C SER A 17 -6.22 -10.69 20.67
N ASP A 18 -6.00 -9.96 19.57
CA ASP A 18 -7.04 -9.20 18.88
C ASP A 18 -8.21 -10.11 18.48
N GLU A 19 -9.34 -10.02 19.20
CA GLU A 19 -10.57 -10.77 18.92
C GLU A 19 -11.57 -9.88 18.18
N VAL A 20 -12.09 -10.36 17.05
CA VAL A 20 -13.12 -9.66 16.26
C VAL A 20 -14.45 -10.41 16.36
N GLN A 21 -15.45 -9.78 16.96
CA GLN A 21 -16.82 -10.32 17.03
C GLN A 21 -17.72 -9.69 15.96
N VAL A 22 -18.45 -10.53 15.22
CA VAL A 22 -19.39 -10.10 14.18
C VAL A 22 -20.82 -10.34 14.67
N ILE A 23 -21.54 -9.26 14.94
CA ILE A 23 -22.95 -9.32 15.39
C ILE A 23 -23.85 -9.01 14.20
N SER A 24 -24.81 -9.90 13.93
CA SER A 24 -25.80 -9.72 12.86
C SER A 24 -27.16 -10.28 13.28
N SER A 25 -28.23 -9.77 12.66
CA SER A 25 -29.60 -10.27 12.85
C SER A 25 -29.84 -11.65 12.22
N THR A 26 -28.98 -12.07 11.28
CA THR A 26 -29.06 -13.38 10.63
C THR A 26 -27.71 -14.10 10.59
N GLU A 27 -27.74 -15.43 10.63
CA GLU A 27 -26.54 -16.28 10.46
C GLU A 27 -25.90 -16.09 9.08
N HIS A 28 -26.71 -15.90 8.04
CA HIS A 28 -26.23 -15.68 6.68
C HIS A 28 -25.37 -14.41 6.58
N ASP A 29 -25.88 -13.29 7.12
CA ASP A 29 -25.17 -12.01 7.09
C ASP A 29 -23.92 -12.05 7.99
N ALA A 30 -23.99 -12.71 9.14
CA ALA A 30 -22.82 -12.92 10.00
C ALA A 30 -21.71 -13.66 9.25
N LYS A 31 -22.03 -14.75 8.55
CA LYS A 31 -21.07 -15.51 7.72
C LYS A 31 -20.54 -14.68 6.56
N LEU A 32 -21.39 -13.91 5.89
CA LEU A 32 -21.00 -13.04 4.79
C LEU A 32 -20.00 -11.96 5.24
N LEU A 33 -20.28 -11.30 6.37
CA LEU A 33 -19.40 -10.30 6.98
C LEU A 33 -18.08 -10.93 7.43
N MET A 34 -18.13 -12.08 8.11
CA MET A 34 -16.94 -12.82 8.54
C MET A 34 -16.04 -13.16 7.34
N ASN A 35 -16.60 -13.66 6.24
CA ASN A 35 -15.83 -13.97 5.03
C ASN A 35 -15.24 -12.71 4.37
N LYS A 36 -15.98 -11.60 4.33
CA LYS A 36 -15.46 -10.32 3.81
C LYS A 36 -14.30 -9.82 4.67
N ILE A 37 -14.45 -9.82 6.00
CA ILE A 37 -13.41 -9.41 6.95
C ILE A 37 -12.19 -10.32 6.78
N LYS A 38 -12.38 -11.65 6.82
CA LYS A 38 -11.30 -12.61 6.63
C LYS A 38 -10.56 -12.36 5.31
N ASN A 39 -11.27 -12.19 4.20
CA ASN A 39 -10.64 -11.93 2.90
C ASN A 39 -9.85 -10.62 2.87
N CYS A 40 -10.38 -9.55 3.48
CA CYS A 40 -9.68 -8.28 3.61
C CYS A 40 -8.43 -8.38 4.49
N LEU A 41 -8.46 -9.26 5.50
CA LEU A 41 -7.33 -9.50 6.41
C LEU A 41 -6.28 -10.45 5.81
N THR A 42 -6.68 -11.41 4.97
CA THR A 42 -5.78 -12.45 4.46
C THR A 42 -5.24 -12.17 3.06
N HIS A 43 -5.90 -11.33 2.26
CA HIS A 43 -5.49 -11.08 0.88
C HIS A 43 -5.15 -9.60 0.65
N SER A 44 -4.00 -9.37 0.03
CA SER A 44 -3.65 -8.03 -0.45
C SER A 44 -4.48 -7.68 -1.68
N PRO A 45 -4.99 -6.43 -1.82
CA PRO A 45 -5.70 -6.02 -3.02
C PRO A 45 -4.89 -6.27 -4.29
N THR A 46 -5.56 -6.75 -5.33
CA THR A 46 -4.94 -7.07 -6.62
C THR A 46 -5.19 -5.96 -7.64
N LEU A 47 -4.19 -5.67 -8.47
CA LEU A 47 -4.27 -4.73 -9.58
C LEU A 47 -4.40 -5.49 -10.90
N TYR A 48 -5.31 -5.02 -11.76
CA TYR A 48 -5.44 -5.45 -13.15
C TYR A 48 -4.82 -4.37 -14.05
N LEU A 49 -3.71 -4.70 -14.71
CA LEU A 49 -2.89 -3.76 -15.46
C LEU A 49 -2.57 -4.30 -16.86
N THR A 50 -2.31 -3.42 -17.81
CA THR A 50 -1.89 -3.82 -19.17
C THR A 50 -0.39 -3.57 -19.35
N HIS A 51 0.36 -4.60 -19.74
CA HIS A 51 1.77 -4.53 -20.12
C HIS A 51 1.97 -5.24 -21.46
N LYS A 52 2.51 -4.57 -22.48
CA LYS A 52 2.78 -5.17 -23.83
C LYS A 52 1.60 -5.99 -24.38
N ASN A 53 0.39 -5.43 -24.32
CA ASN A 53 -0.87 -6.07 -24.74
C ASN A 53 -1.30 -7.32 -23.93
N GLN A 54 -0.65 -7.60 -22.80
CA GLN A 54 -1.04 -8.65 -21.85
C GLN A 54 -1.69 -8.05 -20.62
N GLN A 55 -2.66 -8.77 -20.04
CA GLN A 55 -3.24 -8.43 -18.75
C GLN A 55 -2.40 -9.04 -17.64
N LEU A 56 -1.92 -8.18 -16.74
CA LEU A 56 -1.20 -8.54 -15.53
C LEU A 56 -2.15 -8.46 -14.33
N ILE A 57 -2.08 -9.48 -13.48
CA ILE A 57 -2.79 -9.56 -12.21
C ILE A 57 -1.72 -9.52 -11.13
N ILE A 58 -1.56 -8.37 -10.48
CA ILE A 58 -0.47 -8.13 -9.51
C ILE A 58 -1.05 -7.85 -8.14
N GLU A 59 -0.76 -8.70 -7.16
CA GLU A 59 -1.04 -8.38 -5.76
C GLU A 59 -0.19 -7.19 -5.31
N GLN A 60 -0.82 -6.19 -4.71
CA GLN A 60 -0.10 -5.00 -4.23
C GLN A 60 1.00 -5.36 -3.21
N ALA A 61 0.80 -6.41 -2.41
CA ALA A 61 1.82 -6.93 -1.51
C ALA A 61 3.10 -7.37 -2.22
N GLN A 62 3.11 -7.67 -3.52
CA GLN A 62 4.34 -8.03 -4.24
C GLN A 62 5.12 -6.81 -4.76
N ILE A 63 4.54 -5.61 -4.70
CA ILE A 63 5.14 -4.39 -5.24
C ILE A 63 6.09 -3.77 -4.21
N TYR A 64 7.36 -3.59 -4.57
CA TYR A 64 8.34 -2.85 -3.77
C TYR A 64 8.12 -1.34 -3.92
N PHE A 65 8.10 -0.87 -5.15
CA PHE A 65 7.91 0.54 -5.50
C PHE A 65 7.51 0.66 -6.97
N ALA A 66 7.07 1.85 -7.37
CA ALA A 66 6.88 2.20 -8.76
C ALA A 66 7.52 3.55 -9.05
N GLU A 67 8.10 3.68 -10.23
CA GLU A 67 8.76 4.91 -10.65
C GLU A 67 8.50 5.26 -12.12
N VAL A 68 8.58 6.55 -12.43
CA VAL A 68 8.59 7.03 -13.81
C VAL A 68 10.02 6.96 -14.33
N PHE A 69 10.27 6.08 -15.29
CA PHE A 69 11.54 5.92 -15.98
C PHE A 69 11.30 6.04 -17.50
N GLN A 70 12.07 6.91 -18.17
CA GLN A 70 11.95 7.15 -19.63
C GLN A 70 10.48 7.33 -20.11
N ASN A 71 9.70 8.12 -19.36
CA ASN A 71 8.28 8.43 -19.58
C ASN A 71 7.29 7.29 -19.31
N ASN A 72 7.74 6.08 -19.02
CA ASN A 72 6.89 4.95 -18.64
C ASN A 72 6.84 4.82 -17.12
N LEU A 73 5.71 4.31 -16.60
CA LEU A 73 5.62 3.92 -15.20
C LEU A 73 6.09 2.47 -15.07
N VAL A 74 7.20 2.27 -14.37
CA VAL A 74 7.79 0.96 -14.09
C VAL A 74 7.37 0.55 -12.69
N ILE A 75 6.79 -0.64 -12.57
CA ILE A 75 6.41 -1.26 -11.30
C ILE A 75 7.45 -2.31 -10.97
N HIS A 76 8.15 -2.14 -9.85
CA HIS A 76 9.17 -3.07 -9.37
C HIS A 76 8.52 -4.02 -8.37
N THR A 77 8.49 -5.31 -8.70
CA THR A 77 7.88 -6.35 -7.86
C THR A 77 8.92 -7.35 -7.37
N LYS A 78 8.49 -8.32 -6.56
CA LYS A 78 9.35 -9.45 -6.14
C LYS A 78 9.80 -10.33 -7.31
N GLU A 79 8.98 -10.45 -8.35
CA GLU A 79 9.19 -11.38 -9.46
C GLU A 79 9.91 -10.70 -10.62
N ASP A 80 9.36 -9.58 -11.09
CA ASP A 80 9.88 -8.85 -12.25
C ASP A 80 9.47 -7.37 -12.24
N ASN A 81 9.93 -6.62 -13.23
CA ASN A 81 9.60 -5.23 -13.47
C ASN A 81 8.62 -5.10 -14.64
N TYR A 82 7.55 -4.34 -14.44
CA TYR A 82 6.49 -4.17 -15.44
C TYR A 82 6.30 -2.71 -15.83
N GLU A 83 6.42 -2.41 -17.12
CA GLU A 83 6.12 -1.09 -17.66
C GLU A 83 4.64 -0.94 -18.02
N ILE A 84 3.98 0.09 -17.53
CA ILE A 84 2.57 0.34 -17.83
C ILE A 84 2.34 1.76 -18.35
N THR A 85 1.34 1.90 -19.21
CA THR A 85 0.91 3.20 -19.75
C THR A 85 -0.08 3.87 -18.79
N LYS A 86 0.40 4.25 -17.61
CA LYS A 86 -0.36 5.06 -16.64
C LYS A 86 0.54 6.14 -16.05
N THR A 87 -0.07 7.25 -15.64
CA THR A 87 0.65 8.25 -14.85
C THR A 87 0.89 7.74 -13.43
N LEU A 88 1.97 8.19 -12.78
CA LEU A 88 2.22 7.92 -11.36
C LEU A 88 1.01 8.33 -10.49
N LYS A 89 0.39 9.48 -10.81
CA LYS A 89 -0.78 10.00 -10.08
C LYS A 89 -2.00 9.08 -10.19
N SER A 90 -2.29 8.57 -11.39
CA SER A 90 -3.41 7.63 -11.59
C SER A 90 -3.15 6.29 -10.93
N PHE A 91 -1.90 5.82 -10.98
CA PHE A 91 -1.50 4.59 -10.32
C PHE A 91 -1.60 4.70 -8.80
N HIS A 92 -1.14 5.82 -8.21
CA HIS A 92 -1.23 6.06 -6.77
C HIS A 92 -2.67 5.91 -6.25
N LYS A 93 -3.66 6.40 -6.99
CA LYS A 93 -5.08 6.30 -6.61
C LYS A 93 -5.61 4.86 -6.58
N MET A 94 -4.94 3.93 -7.25
CA MET A 94 -5.31 2.50 -7.26
C MET A 94 -4.69 1.73 -6.10
N LEU A 95 -3.71 2.32 -5.41
CA LEU A 95 -2.95 1.67 -4.35
C LEU A 95 -3.60 1.88 -2.98
N SER A 96 -3.40 0.92 -2.08
CA SER A 96 -3.81 1.04 -0.69
C SER A 96 -3.05 2.20 -0.01
N PRO A 97 -3.74 3.27 0.42
CA PRO A 97 -3.08 4.48 0.96
C PRO A 97 -2.36 4.24 2.30
N GLN A 98 -2.66 3.12 2.96
CA GLN A 98 -1.99 2.71 4.20
C GLN A 98 -0.60 2.11 3.94
N ASN A 99 -0.39 1.53 2.75
CA ASN A 99 0.84 0.81 2.43
C ASN A 99 1.74 1.58 1.49
N PHE A 100 1.19 2.44 0.64
CA PHE A 100 1.96 3.15 -0.37
C PHE A 100 2.05 4.64 -0.08
N VAL A 101 3.24 5.20 -0.32
CA VAL A 101 3.50 6.63 -0.13
C VAL A 101 4.35 7.16 -1.27
N GLN A 102 3.97 8.33 -1.79
CA GLN A 102 4.75 9.04 -2.78
C GLN A 102 5.94 9.75 -2.11
N ILE A 103 7.15 9.48 -2.58
CA ILE A 103 8.40 9.99 -1.99
C ILE A 103 9.15 10.99 -2.88
N SER A 104 8.71 11.12 -4.13
CA SER A 104 9.23 12.08 -5.10
C SER A 104 8.14 12.38 -6.14
N LYS A 105 8.40 13.29 -7.08
CA LYS A 105 7.48 13.51 -8.21
C LYS A 105 7.33 12.29 -9.12
N SER A 106 8.32 11.39 -9.10
CA SER A 106 8.42 10.23 -10.00
C SER A 106 8.31 8.89 -9.28
N THR A 107 8.26 8.82 -7.94
CA THR A 107 8.40 7.55 -7.22
C THR A 107 7.38 7.39 -6.08
N ILE A 108 6.77 6.21 -6.01
CA ILE A 108 5.93 5.73 -4.90
C ILE A 108 6.54 4.45 -4.36
N ILE A 109 6.66 4.33 -3.03
CA ILE A 109 7.17 3.12 -2.38
C ILE A 109 6.08 2.41 -1.59
N ASN A 110 6.26 1.11 -1.38
CA ASN A 110 5.51 0.34 -0.41
C ASN A 110 6.26 0.32 0.93
N LEU A 111 5.63 0.86 1.97
CA LEU A 111 6.17 0.95 3.32
C LEU A 111 6.44 -0.41 3.96
N ASN A 112 5.75 -1.48 3.54
CA ASN A 112 6.03 -2.84 4.04
C ASN A 112 7.45 -3.31 3.70
N TYR A 113 8.07 -2.68 2.72
CA TYR A 113 9.41 -3.00 2.27
C TYR A 113 10.46 -1.99 2.70
N LEU A 114 10.07 -0.88 3.31
CA LEU A 114 11.02 0.11 3.83
C LEU A 114 11.82 -0.47 5.00
N THR A 115 13.14 -0.45 4.87
CA THR A 115 14.07 -1.00 5.87
C THR A 115 14.84 0.09 6.59
N ARG A 116 15.20 1.17 5.89
CA ARG A 116 16.00 2.26 6.45
C ARG A 116 15.78 3.56 5.69
N LEU A 117 15.85 4.68 6.41
CA LEU A 117 16.00 6.02 5.85
C LEU A 117 17.35 6.60 6.24
N GLU A 118 18.00 7.29 5.31
CA GLU A 118 19.29 7.95 5.53
C GLU A 118 19.28 9.35 4.91
N VAL A 119 19.97 10.30 5.55
CA VAL A 119 20.19 11.62 4.97
C VAL A 119 21.35 11.53 3.98
N ALA A 120 21.10 11.91 2.72
CA ALA A 120 22.14 12.05 1.72
C ALA A 120 22.95 13.33 1.96
N PHE A 121 24.22 13.36 1.56
CA PHE A 121 25.06 14.58 1.58
C PHE A 121 24.42 15.76 0.84
N SER A 122 23.60 15.48 -0.17
CA SER A 122 22.84 16.48 -0.92
C SER A 122 21.66 17.09 -0.13
N GLY A 123 21.41 16.67 1.11
CA GLY A 123 20.26 17.06 1.92
C GLY A 123 18.92 16.45 1.46
N ASN A 124 18.93 15.56 0.46
CA ASN A 124 17.81 14.64 0.20
C ASN A 124 17.88 13.45 1.19
N TYR A 125 16.91 12.56 1.13
CA TYR A 125 16.97 11.29 1.86
C TYR A 125 17.10 10.12 0.90
N TYR A 126 17.74 9.05 1.32
CA TYR A 126 17.67 7.73 0.70
C TYR A 126 16.71 6.86 1.48
N ALA A 127 15.77 6.22 0.77
CA ALA A 127 14.96 5.15 1.29
C ALA A 127 15.51 3.82 0.76
N TYR A 128 15.83 2.92 1.67
CA TYR A 128 16.31 1.57 1.37
C TYR A 128 15.15 0.60 1.54
N LEU A 129 14.82 -0.13 0.49
CA LEU A 129 13.77 -1.15 0.49
C LEU A 129 14.41 -2.56 0.53
N LYS A 130 13.64 -3.57 0.94
CA LYS A 130 14.03 -4.97 0.73
C LYS A 130 14.31 -5.22 -0.76
N GLY A 131 15.16 -6.20 -1.07
CA GLY A 131 15.60 -6.46 -2.45
C GLY A 131 16.76 -5.57 -2.90
N GLN A 132 17.46 -4.90 -1.96
CA GLN A 132 18.60 -4.02 -2.23
C GLN A 132 18.27 -2.78 -3.08
N HIS A 133 16.99 -2.38 -3.12
CA HIS A 133 16.59 -1.17 -3.82
C HIS A 133 16.87 0.08 -2.96
N GLN A 134 17.53 1.06 -3.58
CA GLN A 134 17.76 2.37 -3.00
C GLN A 134 17.07 3.43 -3.88
N VAL A 135 16.17 4.19 -3.29
CA VAL A 135 15.43 5.25 -3.99
C VAL A 135 15.61 6.60 -3.29
N THR A 136 15.67 7.68 -4.10
CA THR A 136 15.84 9.02 -3.56
C THR A 136 14.50 9.63 -3.16
N VAL A 137 14.41 10.05 -1.91
CA VAL A 137 13.28 10.80 -1.36
C VAL A 137 13.59 12.29 -1.51
N SER A 138 12.72 12.99 -2.22
CA SER A 138 12.86 14.45 -2.40
C SER A 138 12.50 15.17 -1.10
N ARG A 139 13.26 16.21 -0.73
CA ARG A 139 13.05 17.01 0.50
C ARG A 139 11.57 17.33 0.83
N ARG A 140 10.81 17.76 -0.19
CA ARG A 140 9.38 18.14 -0.03
C ARG A 140 8.44 17.00 0.37
N PHE A 141 8.85 15.74 0.18
CA PHE A 141 8.05 14.55 0.49
C PHE A 141 8.53 13.84 1.77
N VAL A 142 9.67 14.25 2.35
CA VAL A 142 10.22 13.61 3.55
C VAL A 142 9.24 13.69 4.72
N THR A 143 8.60 14.83 4.95
CA THR A 143 7.61 15.00 6.01
C THR A 143 6.44 14.04 5.84
N LEU A 144 5.91 13.94 4.61
CA LEU A 144 4.83 13.01 4.29
C LEU A 144 5.24 11.55 4.54
N LEU A 145 6.46 11.17 4.15
CA LEU A 145 7.01 9.84 4.37
C LEU A 145 7.13 9.52 5.87
N LYS A 146 7.70 10.43 6.67
CA LYS A 146 7.85 10.24 8.13
C LYS A 146 6.50 10.04 8.81
N SER A 147 5.53 10.90 8.52
CA SER A 147 4.17 10.76 9.06
C SER A 147 3.46 9.49 8.59
N ALA A 148 3.82 8.94 7.41
CA ALA A 148 3.29 7.67 6.96
C ALA A 148 3.92 6.46 7.68
N ILE A 149 5.18 6.59 8.10
CA ILE A 149 5.88 5.57 8.91
C ILE A 149 5.32 5.56 10.33
N GLU A 150 5.17 6.72 10.96
CA GLU A 150 4.63 6.85 12.32
C GLU A 150 3.26 6.18 12.45
N ARG A 151 2.31 6.49 11.55
CA ARG A 151 0.97 5.87 11.49
C ARG A 151 0.95 4.34 11.31
N LYS A 152 2.08 3.73 10.98
CA LYS A 152 2.19 2.28 10.73
C LYS A 152 2.81 1.54 11.92
N VAL A 153 3.46 2.27 12.83
CA VAL A 153 4.03 1.74 14.06
C VAL A 153 3.00 1.76 15.19
N ASP A 154 2.05 2.70 15.12
CA ASP A 154 0.85 2.78 15.98
C ASP A 154 -0.23 1.77 15.56
#